data_AF-V7AMG3-F1
#
_entry.id   AF-V7AMG3-F1
#
_cell.length_a   1.000
_cell.length_b   1.000
_cell.length_c   1.000
_cell.angle_alpha   90.00
_cell.angle_beta   90.00
_cell.angle_gamma   90.00
#
_symmetry.space_group_name_H-M   'P 1'
#
loop_
_entity.id
_entity.type
_entity.pdbx_description
1 polymer ?
#
loop_
_entity_poly.entity_id
_entity_poly.type
_entity_poly.pdbx_seq_one_letter_code
_entity_poly.pdbx_strand_id
1 'polypeptide(L)'
;KLIDASLRQQKKLQNMSLHVPYQMADRVTVAHLETSRCLFPEFSGQDSGSFESLKLDEEPAAVPKEKKGRGSPPTWYVAGSELDSLSSYMRGRLTLEKVNAAINDMVSYAEANSQLIVAPKKKLAENLWEKALEIRDIATMEGIKGKHFFLEADIKGPSLKLDNTGKAILTVLRHLGRINETRIGHNRVIILQKPH
;
A
#
# COMPACT_ATOMS: atom_id res chain seq x y z
N LYS A 1 -9.54 -44.47 30.15
CA LYS A 1 -8.25 -43.79 29.84
C LYS A 1 -8.44 -42.45 29.12
N LEU A 2 -9.15 -42.37 27.98
CA LEU A 2 -9.37 -41.10 27.26
C LEU A 2 -10.28 -40.12 28.04
N ILE A 3 -11.31 -40.64 28.70
CA ILE A 3 -12.28 -39.85 29.48
C ILE A 3 -11.61 -39.20 30.71
N ASP A 4 -10.78 -39.95 31.44
CA ASP A 4 -10.04 -39.41 32.60
C ASP A 4 -9.03 -38.32 32.20
N ALA A 5 -8.40 -38.46 31.04
CA ALA A 5 -7.48 -37.46 30.51
C ALA A 5 -8.22 -36.16 30.14
N SER A 6 -9.39 -36.29 29.52
CA SER A 6 -10.27 -35.16 29.18
C SER A 6 -10.74 -34.42 30.44
N LEU A 7 -11.19 -35.15 31.46
CA LEU A 7 -11.66 -34.55 32.71
C LEU A 7 -10.55 -33.80 33.45
N ARG A 8 -9.33 -34.34 33.45
CA ARG A 8 -8.14 -33.66 34.02
C ARG A 8 -7.81 -32.36 33.27
N GLN A 9 -7.91 -32.38 31.94
CA GLN A 9 -7.68 -31.19 31.12
C GLN A 9 -8.73 -30.12 31.37
N GLN A 10 -10.02 -30.49 31.45
CA GLN A 10 -11.11 -29.56 31.72
C GLN A 10 -10.95 -28.90 33.10
N LYS A 11 -10.60 -29.67 34.13
CA LYS A 11 -10.35 -29.14 35.49
C LYS A 11 -9.16 -28.17 35.52
N LYS A 12 -8.11 -28.43 34.72
CA LYS A 12 -6.96 -27.52 34.60
C LYS A 12 -7.33 -26.20 33.92
N LEU A 13 -8.15 -26.25 32.86
CA LEU A 13 -8.65 -25.04 32.18
C LEU A 13 -9.51 -24.17 33.12
N GLN A 14 -10.41 -24.79 33.90
CA GLN A 14 -11.21 -24.08 34.88
C GLN A 14 -10.34 -23.38 35.95
N ASN A 15 -9.30 -24.06 36.46
CA ASN A 15 -8.37 -23.44 37.41
C ASN A 15 -7.59 -22.25 36.83
N MET A 16 -7.21 -22.29 35.54
CA MET A 16 -6.52 -21.16 34.90
C MET A 16 -7.46 -19.97 34.68
N SER A 17 -8.74 -20.21 34.38
CA SER A 17 -9.75 -19.14 34.22
C SER A 17 -9.97 -18.34 35.51
N LEU A 18 -9.73 -18.94 36.68
CA LEU A 18 -9.87 -18.27 37.98
C LEU A 18 -8.71 -17.30 38.27
N HIS A 19 -7.60 -17.39 37.51
CA HIS A 19 -6.38 -16.62 37.76
C HIS A 19 -6.05 -15.64 36.63
N VAL A 20 -7.05 -15.26 35.83
CA VAL A 20 -6.88 -14.26 34.77
C VAL A 20 -6.78 -12.87 35.42
N PRO A 21 -5.61 -12.20 35.33
CA PRO A 21 -5.45 -10.85 35.87
C PRO A 21 -6.35 -9.88 35.09
N TYR A 22 -7.05 -9.02 35.83
CA TYR A 22 -7.96 -8.02 35.31
C TYR A 22 -7.17 -6.86 34.65
N GLN A 23 -6.54 -7.10 33.50
CA GLN A 23 -6.02 -6.05 32.64
C GLN A 23 -6.22 -6.45 31.18
N MET A 24 -6.96 -5.60 30.48
CA MET A 24 -7.32 -5.65 29.06
C MET A 24 -8.58 -6.45 28.71
N ALA A 25 -9.72 -6.00 29.25
CA ALA A 25 -11.00 -6.14 28.58
C ALA A 25 -11.06 -5.14 27.41
N ASP A 26 -10.89 -5.60 26.17
CA ASP A 26 -11.59 -4.99 25.05
C ASP A 26 -11.79 -6.01 23.90
N ARG A 27 -13.07 -6.26 23.64
CA ARG A 27 -13.69 -6.69 22.37
C ARG A 27 -13.41 -8.09 21.83
N VAL A 28 -14.12 -9.06 22.41
CA VAL A 28 -14.81 -10.07 21.58
C VAL A 28 -16.19 -10.34 22.19
N THR A 29 -17.21 -9.63 21.72
CA THR A 29 -18.60 -10.07 21.87
C THR A 29 -19.13 -10.37 20.47
N VAL A 30 -19.19 -11.67 20.19
CA VAL A 30 -19.96 -12.25 19.11
C VAL A 30 -21.43 -11.92 19.37
N ALA A 31 -22.06 -11.14 18.50
CA ALA A 31 -23.50 -10.96 18.50
C ALA A 31 -24.07 -11.48 17.18
N HIS A 32 -24.79 -12.59 17.30
CA HIS A 32 -25.64 -13.19 16.28
C HIS A 32 -27.08 -12.75 16.56
N LEU A 33 -27.78 -12.38 15.48
CA LEU A 33 -29.24 -12.28 15.28
C LEU A 33 -30.00 -11.01 15.72
N GLU A 34 -30.31 -10.22 14.68
CA GLU A 34 -31.64 -9.78 14.20
C GLU A 34 -32.45 -8.61 14.78
N THR A 35 -33.06 -7.93 13.80
CA THR A 35 -34.39 -7.32 13.79
C THR A 35 -34.56 -5.89 14.31
N SER A 36 -34.55 -4.99 13.32
CA SER A 36 -35.51 -3.87 13.13
C SER A 36 -35.26 -2.51 13.81
N ARG A 37 -35.50 -1.50 12.96
CA ARG A 37 -35.91 -0.11 13.19
C ARG A 37 -34.81 0.94 13.43
N CYS A 38 -34.64 1.71 12.35
CA CYS A 38 -34.30 3.13 12.27
C CYS A 38 -34.79 3.93 13.48
N LEU A 39 -34.02 4.94 13.88
CA LEU A 39 -34.50 6.29 14.20
C LEU A 39 -33.29 7.24 14.26
N PHE A 40 -33.37 8.31 13.46
CA PHE A 40 -32.54 9.51 13.54
C PHE A 40 -32.73 10.21 14.90
N PRO A 41 -31.80 11.10 15.28
CA PRO A 41 -32.24 12.50 15.40
C PRO A 41 -31.37 13.53 14.64
N GLU A 42 -32.07 14.50 14.04
CA GLU A 42 -31.59 15.74 13.41
C GLU A 42 -31.28 16.87 14.43
N PHE A 43 -30.76 17.99 13.87
CA PHE A 43 -30.79 19.40 14.31
C PHE A 43 -29.60 19.90 15.17
N SER A 44 -28.94 21.05 14.95
CA SER A 44 -28.96 22.16 13.98
C SER A 44 -27.90 23.23 14.34
N GLY A 45 -27.52 24.09 13.37
CA GLY A 45 -26.95 25.45 13.59
C GLY A 45 -25.67 25.72 12.78
N GLN A 46 -25.72 26.19 11.52
CA GLN A 46 -25.64 27.59 11.05
C GLN A 46 -24.42 28.40 11.57
N ASP A 47 -23.48 28.79 10.69
CA ASP A 47 -23.42 30.17 10.20
C ASP A 47 -22.57 30.33 8.91
N SER A 48 -22.88 31.41 8.20
CA SER A 48 -22.54 31.78 6.84
C SER A 48 -21.32 32.72 6.77
N GLY A 49 -20.62 32.78 5.63
CA GLY A 49 -19.53 33.74 5.42
C GLY A 49 -18.83 33.60 4.06
N SER A 50 -19.38 34.24 3.04
CA SER A 50 -18.84 34.38 1.67
C SER A 50 -18.29 35.79 1.46
N PHE A 51 -17.08 35.92 0.87
CA PHE A 51 -16.60 36.97 -0.07
C PHE A 51 -15.09 36.70 -0.31
N GLU A 52 -14.57 36.28 -1.47
CA GLU A 52 -14.50 36.86 -2.84
C GLU A 52 -13.11 37.47 -3.15
N SER A 53 -12.43 36.81 -4.12
CA SER A 53 -11.57 37.30 -5.23
C SER A 53 -10.29 38.10 -4.95
N LEU A 54 -9.20 37.69 -5.61
CA LEU A 54 -8.54 38.50 -6.66
C LEU A 54 -7.69 37.60 -7.59
N LYS A 55 -7.90 37.78 -8.90
CA LYS A 55 -7.23 37.15 -10.05
C LYS A 55 -6.11 38.04 -10.61
N LEU A 56 -5.10 37.43 -11.22
CA LEU A 56 -4.31 37.92 -12.37
C LEU A 56 -3.52 36.70 -12.92
N ASP A 57 -3.98 35.95 -13.92
CA ASP A 57 -3.95 36.15 -15.39
C ASP A 57 -2.55 36.31 -16.00
N GLU A 58 -2.00 35.21 -16.54
CA GLU A 58 -1.29 35.21 -17.84
C GLU A 58 -1.28 33.76 -18.41
N GLU A 59 -2.03 33.55 -19.49
CA GLU A 59 -2.07 32.40 -20.43
C GLU A 59 -1.74 33.01 -21.84
N PRO A 60 -1.15 32.36 -22.89
CA PRO A 60 -1.29 30.95 -23.32
C PRO A 60 -0.08 30.20 -23.89
N ALA A 61 -0.07 28.88 -23.66
CA ALA A 61 0.37 27.93 -24.70
C ALA A 61 -0.20 26.50 -24.47
N ALA A 62 -1.27 26.22 -25.20
CA ALA A 62 -1.66 24.92 -25.77
C ALA A 62 -1.54 23.65 -24.91
N VAL A 63 -2.69 23.26 -24.36
CA VAL A 63 -3.05 21.93 -23.86
C VAL A 63 -2.91 20.85 -24.96
N PRO A 64 -2.38 19.66 -24.63
CA PRO A 64 -3.02 18.43 -25.07
C PRO A 64 -3.71 17.75 -23.89
N LYS A 65 -5.01 17.52 -24.05
CA LYS A 65 -5.90 16.96 -23.04
C LYS A 65 -5.45 15.53 -22.69
N GLU A 66 -4.84 15.32 -21.53
CA GLU A 66 -4.68 13.99 -20.98
C GLU A 66 -5.86 13.66 -20.06
N LYS A 67 -6.66 12.71 -20.54
CA LYS A 67 -7.88 12.24 -19.93
C LYS A 67 -7.57 11.58 -18.60
N LYS A 68 -7.94 12.23 -17.48
CA LYS A 68 -8.16 11.66 -16.13
C LYS A 68 -7.40 10.34 -15.88
N GLY A 69 -6.09 10.39 -16.07
CA GLY A 69 -5.18 9.30 -15.79
C GLY A 69 -4.97 9.26 -14.29
N ARG A 70 -4.77 8.05 -13.74
CA ARG A 70 -4.33 7.88 -12.35
C ARG A 70 -3.17 8.86 -12.12
N GLY A 71 -3.31 9.76 -11.14
CA GLY A 71 -2.30 10.81 -10.88
C GLY A 71 -0.91 10.20 -10.72
N SER A 72 0.14 10.98 -10.97
CA SER A 72 1.53 10.52 -10.88
C SER A 72 1.78 9.72 -9.59
N PRO A 73 2.58 8.63 -9.64
CA PRO A 73 2.85 7.85 -8.45
C PRO A 73 3.51 8.76 -7.42
N PRO A 74 2.96 8.88 -6.21
CA PRO A 74 3.49 9.76 -5.18
C PRO A 74 4.87 9.29 -4.70
N THR A 75 5.81 10.24 -4.64
CA THR A 75 7.18 10.07 -4.16
C THR A 75 7.24 10.21 -2.65
N TRP A 76 6.88 9.16 -1.90
CA TRP A 76 6.99 9.16 -0.44
C TRP A 76 8.41 8.90 0.02
N TYR A 77 9.26 9.91 -0.11
CA TYR A 77 10.64 9.85 0.39
C TYR A 77 10.71 9.49 1.87
N VAL A 78 11.84 8.90 2.23
CA VAL A 78 12.19 8.57 3.61
C VAL A 78 13.01 9.72 4.18
N ALA A 79 12.69 10.14 5.40
CA ALA A 79 13.48 11.10 6.16
C ALA A 79 14.63 10.40 6.90
N GLY A 80 15.72 11.14 7.19
CA GLY A 80 16.85 10.59 7.95
C GLY A 80 16.43 10.04 9.32
N SER A 81 15.52 10.74 10.01
CA SER A 81 14.95 10.29 11.29
C SER A 81 14.17 8.98 11.19
N GLU A 82 13.40 8.78 10.11
CA GLU A 82 12.69 7.51 9.85
C GLU A 82 13.69 6.37 9.63
N LEU A 83 14.75 6.61 8.87
CA LEU A 83 15.79 5.61 8.61
C LEU A 83 16.60 5.29 9.88
N ASP A 84 16.88 6.28 10.71
CA ASP A 84 17.63 6.13 11.96
C ASP A 84 16.80 5.53 13.10
N SER A 85 15.46 5.59 13.02
CA SER A 85 14.56 4.90 13.94
C SER A 85 14.57 3.38 13.75
N LEU A 86 15.03 2.89 12.60
CA LEU A 86 15.15 1.46 12.32
C LEU A 86 16.30 0.86 13.12
N SER A 87 16.14 -0.43 13.46
CA SER A 87 17.25 -1.18 14.06
C SER A 87 18.49 -1.14 13.16
N SER A 88 19.67 -1.08 13.76
CA SER A 88 20.96 -1.08 13.04
C SER A 88 21.09 -2.29 12.11
N TYR A 89 20.50 -3.42 12.48
CA TYR A 89 20.41 -4.62 11.66
C TYR A 89 19.64 -4.39 10.35
N MET A 90 18.47 -3.73 10.40
CA MET A 90 17.65 -3.44 9.21
C MET A 90 18.30 -2.39 8.31
N ARG A 91 18.88 -1.34 8.90
CA ARG A 91 19.58 -0.29 8.17
C ARG A 91 20.84 -0.82 7.48
N GLY A 92 21.57 -1.72 8.15
CA GLY A 92 22.82 -2.26 7.62
C GLY A 92 23.80 -1.14 7.22
N ARG A 93 24.26 -1.15 5.96
CA ARG A 93 25.14 -0.13 5.36
C ARG A 93 24.39 0.83 4.43
N LEU A 94 23.07 0.92 4.59
CA LEU A 94 22.22 1.70 3.71
C LEU A 94 22.25 3.18 4.10
N THR A 95 22.48 4.04 3.11
CA THR A 95 22.42 5.50 3.28
C THR A 95 21.07 6.02 2.81
N LEU A 96 20.64 7.15 3.36
CA LEU A 96 19.39 7.82 2.99
C LEU A 96 19.30 8.09 1.48
N GLU A 97 20.41 8.53 0.90
CA GLU A 97 20.55 8.79 -0.53
C GLU A 97 20.23 7.57 -1.38
N LYS A 98 20.72 6.38 -0.98
CA LYS A 98 20.44 5.14 -1.71
C LYS A 98 18.98 4.73 -1.62
N VAL A 99 18.34 4.91 -0.46
CA VAL A 99 16.91 4.63 -0.28
C VAL A 99 16.08 5.56 -1.16
N ASN A 100 16.34 6.86 -1.10
CA ASN A 100 15.58 7.85 -1.85
C ASN A 100 15.83 7.77 -3.37
N ALA A 101 17.05 7.45 -3.80
CA ALA A 101 17.34 7.16 -5.20
C ALA A 101 16.58 5.92 -5.71
N ALA A 102 16.50 4.86 -4.90
CA ALA A 102 15.70 3.68 -5.26
C ALA A 102 14.19 3.98 -5.33
N ILE A 103 13.66 4.86 -4.47
CA ILE A 103 12.27 5.32 -4.56
C ILE A 103 11.99 6.00 -5.91
N ASN A 104 12.93 6.81 -6.42
CA ASN A 104 12.78 7.45 -7.73
C ASN A 104 12.70 6.44 -8.87
N ASP A 105 13.56 5.42 -8.84
CA ASP A 105 13.52 4.31 -9.81
C ASP A 105 12.16 3.60 -9.74
N MET A 106 11.64 3.32 -8.54
CA MET A 106 10.35 2.65 -8.32
C MET A 106 9.16 3.45 -8.85
N VAL A 107 9.15 4.76 -8.60
CA VAL A 107 8.11 5.66 -9.11
C VAL A 107 8.11 5.64 -10.63
N SER A 108 9.30 5.65 -11.25
CA SER A 108 9.45 5.60 -12.70
C SER A 108 8.89 4.28 -13.29
N TYR A 109 9.15 3.14 -12.64
CA TYR A 109 8.57 1.85 -13.06
C TYR A 109 7.06 1.79 -12.89
N ALA A 110 6.56 2.29 -11.77
CA ALA A 110 5.12 2.30 -11.52
C ALA A 110 4.37 3.23 -12.48
N GLU A 111 4.99 4.35 -12.86
CA GLU A 111 4.46 5.27 -13.86
C GLU A 111 4.45 4.62 -15.25
N ALA A 112 5.56 4.03 -15.68
CA ALA A 112 5.64 3.33 -16.96
C ALA A 112 4.57 2.24 -17.08
N ASN A 113 4.37 1.45 -16.01
CA ASN A 113 3.34 0.41 -16.00
C ASN A 113 1.92 0.99 -15.96
N SER A 114 1.69 2.08 -15.22
CA SER A 114 0.41 2.81 -15.23
C SER A 114 0.07 3.30 -16.64
N GLN A 115 1.05 3.84 -17.37
CA GLN A 115 0.90 4.26 -18.75
C GLN A 115 0.59 3.08 -19.67
N LEU A 116 1.26 1.92 -19.51
CA LEU A 116 0.97 0.71 -20.28
C LEU A 116 -0.46 0.18 -20.08
N ILE A 117 -1.01 0.31 -18.87
CA ILE A 117 -2.40 -0.08 -18.59
C ILE A 117 -3.38 0.78 -19.39
N VAL A 118 -3.12 2.08 -19.50
CA VAL A 118 -3.98 3.06 -20.20
C VAL A 118 -3.72 3.11 -21.71
N ALA A 119 -2.51 2.75 -22.15
CA ALA A 119 -2.07 2.88 -23.52
C ALA A 119 -2.90 2.02 -24.50
N PRO A 120 -3.34 2.59 -25.65
CA PRO A 120 -4.03 1.83 -26.68
C PRO A 120 -3.06 1.00 -27.54
N LYS A 121 -3.56 -0.15 -28.06
CA LYS A 121 -2.82 -1.09 -28.93
C LYS A 121 -2.00 -0.43 -30.03
N LYS A 122 -2.52 0.66 -30.63
CA LYS A 122 -1.94 1.34 -31.79
C LYS A 122 -0.59 2.02 -31.51
N LYS A 123 -0.21 2.21 -30.24
CA LYS A 123 1.03 2.92 -29.85
C LYS A 123 2.12 2.01 -29.30
N LEU A 124 1.90 0.69 -29.24
CA LEU A 124 2.81 -0.25 -28.57
C LEU A 124 3.42 -1.22 -29.58
N ALA A 125 4.72 -1.46 -29.47
CA ALA A 125 5.39 -2.55 -30.16
C ALA A 125 4.87 -3.91 -29.64
N GLU A 126 4.96 -4.97 -30.44
CA GLU A 126 4.38 -6.28 -30.14
C GLU A 126 4.86 -6.86 -28.79
N ASN A 127 6.17 -6.77 -28.51
CA ASN A 127 6.76 -7.19 -27.22
C ASN A 127 6.25 -6.37 -26.01
N LEU A 128 5.93 -5.10 -26.22
CA LEU A 128 5.36 -4.23 -25.17
C LEU A 128 3.86 -4.48 -25.01
N TRP A 129 3.19 -4.94 -26.06
CA TRP A 129 1.77 -5.24 -26.05
C TRP A 129 1.45 -6.49 -25.23
N GLU A 130 2.22 -7.57 -25.38
CA GLU A 130 2.09 -8.77 -24.54
C GLU A 130 2.27 -8.45 -23.06
N LYS A 131 3.33 -7.70 -22.74
CA LYS A 131 3.59 -7.22 -21.38
C LYS A 131 2.46 -6.32 -20.86
N ALA A 132 1.90 -5.45 -21.70
CA ALA A 132 0.80 -4.58 -21.32
C ALA A 132 -0.49 -5.37 -21.01
N LEU A 133 -0.75 -6.48 -21.72
CA LEU A 133 -1.85 -7.40 -21.41
C LEU A 133 -1.65 -8.06 -20.05
N GLU A 134 -0.46 -8.61 -19.79
CA GLU A 134 -0.13 -9.22 -18.50
C GLU A 134 -0.28 -8.24 -17.33
N ILE A 135 0.27 -7.03 -17.47
CA ILE A 135 0.13 -5.97 -16.45
C ILE A 135 -1.35 -5.60 -16.27
N ARG A 136 -2.15 -5.58 -17.34
CA ARG A 136 -3.58 -5.26 -17.24
C ARG A 136 -4.36 -6.34 -16.51
N ASP A 137 -4.06 -7.61 -16.73
CA ASP A 137 -4.67 -8.73 -16.01
C ASP A 137 -4.28 -8.72 -14.52
N ILE A 138 -3.05 -8.33 -14.20
CA ILE A 138 -2.64 -8.11 -12.80
C ILE A 138 -3.36 -6.89 -12.20
N ALA A 139 -3.57 -5.83 -12.98
CA ALA A 139 -4.24 -4.61 -12.53
C ALA A 139 -5.75 -4.78 -12.28
N THR A 140 -6.39 -5.81 -12.84
CA THR A 140 -7.81 -6.14 -12.56
C THR A 140 -7.98 -6.93 -11.27
N MET A 141 -6.90 -7.54 -10.75
CA MET A 141 -6.90 -8.30 -9.51
C MET A 141 -7.34 -7.45 -8.32
N GLU A 142 -8.13 -8.06 -7.44
CA GLU A 142 -8.58 -7.45 -6.19
C GLU A 142 -7.37 -7.12 -5.29
N GLY A 143 -7.30 -5.90 -4.78
CA GLY A 143 -6.20 -5.40 -3.95
C GLY A 143 -5.11 -4.60 -4.68
N ILE A 144 -4.95 -4.79 -6.00
CA ILE A 144 -4.02 -4.01 -6.86
C ILE A 144 -4.78 -2.99 -7.71
N LYS A 145 -6.05 -3.25 -8.00
CA LYS A 145 -6.92 -2.34 -8.73
C LYS A 145 -6.88 -0.92 -8.15
N GLY A 146 -6.51 0.04 -9.01
CA GLY A 146 -6.44 1.45 -8.66
C GLY A 146 -5.15 1.89 -7.95
N LYS A 147 -4.20 0.99 -7.69
CA LYS A 147 -2.91 1.31 -7.09
C LYS A 147 -1.79 1.36 -8.14
N HIS A 148 -0.70 2.02 -7.79
CA HIS A 148 0.54 2.03 -8.55
C HIS A 148 1.36 0.80 -8.16
N PHE A 149 1.83 0.05 -9.14
CA PHE A 149 2.61 -1.16 -8.90
C PHE A 149 3.62 -1.40 -10.02
N PHE A 150 4.63 -2.19 -9.71
CA PHE A 150 5.60 -2.69 -10.68
C PHE A 150 5.96 -4.14 -10.38
N LEU A 151 6.46 -4.85 -11.39
CA LEU A 151 6.86 -6.24 -11.25
C LEU A 151 8.34 -6.32 -10.86
N GLU A 152 8.73 -7.41 -10.20
CA GLU A 152 10.14 -7.71 -9.94
C GLU A 152 10.97 -7.73 -11.24
N ALA A 153 10.39 -8.19 -12.34
CA ALA A 153 11.03 -8.21 -13.66
C ALA A 153 11.30 -6.81 -14.24
N ASP A 154 10.64 -5.77 -13.74
CA ASP A 154 10.83 -4.38 -14.18
C ASP A 154 12.02 -3.72 -13.49
N ILE A 155 12.53 -4.31 -12.41
CA ILE A 155 13.66 -3.78 -11.63
C ILE A 155 14.95 -3.94 -12.43
N LYS A 156 15.33 -2.88 -13.14
CA LYS A 156 16.53 -2.82 -13.97
C LYS A 156 17.34 -1.53 -13.74
N GLY A 157 17.12 -0.88 -12.61
CA GLY A 157 17.59 0.47 -12.33
C GLY A 157 19.05 0.54 -11.93
N PRO A 158 19.66 1.74 -12.05
CA PRO A 158 20.97 1.97 -11.48
C PRO A 158 20.93 1.92 -9.94
N SER A 159 19.87 2.43 -9.32
CA SER A 159 19.73 2.58 -7.86
C SER A 159 18.99 1.40 -7.22
N LEU A 160 17.93 0.90 -7.87
CA LEU A 160 17.21 -0.29 -7.44
C LEU A 160 17.57 -1.51 -8.30
N LYS A 161 18.26 -2.49 -7.68
CA LYS A 161 18.68 -3.77 -8.28
C LYS A 161 18.25 -4.95 -7.41
N LEU A 162 18.20 -6.15 -7.96
CA LEU A 162 17.89 -7.38 -7.21
C LEU A 162 19.12 -8.00 -6.52
N ASP A 163 20.10 -7.17 -6.15
CA ASP A 163 21.27 -7.57 -5.38
C ASP A 163 20.96 -7.58 -3.87
N ASN A 164 21.96 -7.88 -3.05
CA ASN A 164 21.80 -7.86 -1.60
C ASN A 164 21.42 -6.46 -1.08
N THR A 165 21.93 -5.40 -1.71
CA THR A 165 21.61 -4.02 -1.33
C THR A 165 20.16 -3.68 -1.64
N GLY A 166 19.67 -3.98 -2.86
CA GLY A 166 18.29 -3.70 -3.20
C GLY A 166 17.29 -4.58 -2.46
N LYS A 167 17.63 -5.83 -2.13
CA LYS A 167 16.83 -6.65 -1.20
C LYS A 167 16.73 -6.00 0.19
N ALA A 168 17.82 -5.42 0.70
CA ALA A 168 17.80 -4.67 1.95
C ALA A 168 16.94 -3.39 1.83
N ILE A 169 17.04 -2.66 0.71
CA ILE A 169 16.20 -1.47 0.42
C ILE A 169 14.71 -1.86 0.43
N LEU A 170 14.32 -2.89 -0.31
CA LEU A 170 12.92 -3.36 -0.34
C LEU A 170 12.43 -3.76 1.06
N THR A 171 13.30 -4.40 1.85
CA THR A 171 12.98 -4.79 3.23
C THR A 171 12.74 -3.58 4.13
N VAL A 172 13.58 -2.55 4.02
CA VAL A 172 13.41 -1.28 4.73
C VAL A 172 12.14 -0.56 4.29
N LEU A 173 11.90 -0.42 2.98
CA LEU A 173 10.71 0.25 2.45
C LEU A 173 9.41 -0.46 2.85
N ARG A 174 9.44 -1.80 2.93
CA ARG A 174 8.33 -2.60 3.44
C ARG A 174 8.07 -2.32 4.91
N HIS A 175 9.13 -2.21 5.72
CA HIS A 175 8.99 -1.90 7.15
C HIS A 175 8.45 -0.49 7.40
N LEU A 176 8.85 0.47 6.57
CA LEU A 176 8.34 1.85 6.61
C LEU A 176 6.94 2.01 5.98
N GLY A 177 6.31 0.92 5.55
CA GLY A 177 4.97 0.93 4.95
C GLY A 177 4.88 1.66 3.61
N ARG A 178 6.01 1.84 2.90
CA ARG A 178 6.05 2.49 1.59
C ARG A 178 5.67 1.53 0.46
N ILE A 179 5.89 0.23 0.68
CA ILE A 179 5.53 -0.82 -0.27
C ILE A 179 4.89 -2.03 0.38
N ASN A 180 4.06 -2.71 -0.40
CA ASN A 180 3.61 -4.05 -0.12
C ASN A 180 3.95 -4.98 -1.26
N GLU A 181 4.24 -6.23 -0.96
CA GLU A 181 4.60 -7.24 -1.95
C GLU A 181 3.54 -8.34 -1.96
N THR A 182 3.06 -8.67 -3.15
CA THR A 182 2.11 -9.77 -3.36
C THR A 182 2.62 -10.66 -4.48
N ARG A 183 2.38 -11.97 -4.36
CA ARG A 183 2.68 -12.93 -5.43
C ARG A 183 1.40 -13.24 -6.20
N ILE A 184 1.45 -13.06 -7.52
CA ILE A 184 0.37 -13.38 -8.44
C ILE A 184 0.94 -14.34 -9.49
N GLY A 185 0.54 -15.61 -9.38
CA GLY A 185 1.11 -16.67 -10.21
C GLY A 185 2.62 -16.76 -10.02
N HIS A 186 3.38 -16.57 -11.11
CA HIS A 186 4.83 -16.55 -11.11
C HIS A 186 5.43 -15.15 -10.92
N ASN A 187 4.60 -14.10 -10.93
CA ASN A 187 5.04 -12.73 -10.82
C ASN A 187 5.00 -12.24 -9.37
N ARG A 188 6.09 -11.64 -8.92
CA ARG A 188 6.12 -10.85 -7.69
C ARG A 188 5.78 -9.41 -8.04
N VAL A 189 4.68 -8.93 -7.47
CA VAL A 189 4.13 -7.59 -7.68
C VAL A 189 4.43 -6.74 -6.46
N ILE A 190 5.05 -5.58 -6.68
CA ILE A 190 5.37 -4.61 -5.65
C ILE A 190 4.42 -3.42 -5.82
N ILE A 191 3.61 -3.18 -4.79
CA ILE A 191 2.55 -2.18 -4.75
C ILE A 191 3.02 -1.00 -3.91
N LEU A 192 2.99 0.21 -4.47
CA LEU A 192 3.30 1.43 -3.73
C LEU A 192 2.13 1.75 -2.79
N GLN A 193 2.44 2.00 -1.52
CA GLN A 193 1.47 2.28 -0.47
C GLN A 193 1.72 3.65 0.17
N LYS A 194 0.61 4.34 0.46
CA LYS A 194 0.68 5.62 1.16
C LYS A 194 1.11 5.37 2.61
N PRO A 195 2.10 6.10 3.13
CA PRO A 195 2.42 6.11 4.56
C PRO A 195 1.17 6.42 5.38
N HIS A 196 0.99 5.73 6.50
CA HIS A 196 0.01 6.09 7.51
C HIS A 196 0.53 7.21 8.42
#